data_AF-A0A2G6C1C2-F1
#
_entry.id   AF-A0A2G6C1C2-F1
#
_cell.length_a   1.000
_cell.length_b   1.000
_cell.length_c   1.000
_cell.angle_alpha   90.00
_cell.angle_beta   90.00
_cell.angle_gamma   90.00
#
_symmetry.space_group_name_H-M   'P 1'
#
loop_
_entity.id
_entity.type
_entity.pdbx_description
1 polymer ?
#
loop_
_entity_poly.entity_id
_entity_poly.type
_entity_poly.pdbx_seq_one_letter_code
_entity_poly.pdbx_strand_id
1 'polypeptide(L)'
;MILLLDTSTAICRLTTIDDHDDEQTLEWEAGRAMARGLLAQLRDVLAARQATIHDLSGIGVYRGPGSFTGLRIGLTVANSLADSLSVPIVGETGDDWQQRARQRLDAGDSDRIVLPEYGGEANITRPRK
;
A
#
# COMPACT_ATOMS: atom_id res chain seq x y z
N MET A 1 4.49 -1.38 14.44
CA MET A 1 3.30 -0.86 13.71
C MET A 1 3.32 -1.29 12.24
N ILE A 2 2.23 -1.90 11.77
CA ILE A 2 2.05 -2.34 10.37
C ILE A 2 1.24 -1.31 9.59
N LEU A 3 1.64 -1.06 8.34
CA LEU A 3 0.90 -0.26 7.37
C LEU A 3 0.29 -1.16 6.30
N LEU A 4 -1.02 -1.07 6.05
CA LEU A 4 -1.70 -1.72 4.94
C LEU A 4 -2.20 -0.67 3.94
N LEU A 5 -1.90 -0.85 2.66
CA LEU A 5 -2.22 0.10 1.60
C LEU A 5 -3.00 -0.53 0.45
N ASP A 6 -4.14 0.07 0.09
CA ASP A 6 -4.91 -0.26 -1.09
C ASP A 6 -5.16 0.99 -1.94
N THR A 7 -4.74 0.90 -3.20
CA THR A 7 -4.88 1.94 -4.24
C THR A 7 -5.49 1.37 -5.54
N SER A 8 -6.14 0.21 -5.44
CA SER A 8 -6.73 -0.50 -6.58
C SER A 8 -7.95 0.20 -7.17
N THR A 9 -8.62 1.07 -6.41
CA THR A 9 -9.83 1.77 -6.86
C THR A 9 -9.61 3.28 -6.92
N ALA A 10 -10.69 4.04 -7.15
CA ALA A 10 -10.68 5.49 -7.01
C ALA A 10 -10.58 5.95 -5.54
N ILE A 11 -10.80 5.06 -4.59
CA ILE A 11 -10.65 5.32 -3.15
C ILE A 11 -9.32 4.74 -2.71
N CYS A 12 -8.44 5.60 -2.17
CA CYS A 12 -7.25 5.15 -1.47
C CYS A 12 -7.65 4.77 -0.05
N ARG A 13 -7.19 3.61 0.40
CA ARG A 13 -7.34 3.13 1.77
C ARG A 13 -5.98 2.93 2.40
N LEU A 14 -5.79 3.53 3.55
CA LEU A 14 -4.60 3.41 4.37
C LEU A 14 -5.01 2.93 5.74
N THR A 15 -4.53 1.76 6.13
CA THR A 15 -4.83 1.16 7.42
C THR A 15 -3.54 1.03 8.22
N THR A 16 -3.56 1.42 9.49
CA THR A 16 -2.44 1.22 10.41
C THR A 16 -2.87 0.30 11.55
N ILE A 17 -1.99 -0.62 11.92
CA ILE A 17 -2.21 -1.56 13.02
C ILE A 17 -1.03 -1.41 13.98
N ASP A 18 -1.30 -1.07 15.24
CA ASP A 18 -0.25 -1.02 16.25
C ASP A 18 -0.02 -2.37 16.94
N ASP A 19 0.90 -2.38 17.88
CA ASP A 19 1.32 -3.60 18.59
C ASP A 19 0.24 -4.11 19.58
N HIS A 20 -0.84 -3.36 19.80
CA HIS A 20 -2.00 -3.74 20.62
C HIS A 20 -3.19 -4.20 19.77
N ASP A 21 -3.00 -4.43 18.47
CA ASP A 21 -4.06 -4.75 17.51
C ASP A 21 -5.12 -3.66 17.31
N ASP A 22 -4.81 -2.40 17.63
CA ASP A 22 -5.69 -1.28 17.30
C ASP A 22 -5.56 -0.92 15.81
N GLU A 23 -6.63 -1.15 15.06
CA GLU A 23 -6.71 -0.89 13.63
C GLU A 23 -7.38 0.47 13.36
N GLN A 24 -6.72 1.31 12.57
CA GLN A 24 -7.28 2.58 12.11
C GLN A 24 -7.18 2.68 10.59
N THR A 25 -8.34 2.84 9.96
CA THR A 25 -8.46 2.96 8.50
C THR A 25 -8.86 4.37 8.11
N LEU A 26 -8.07 4.97 7.24
CA LEU A 26 -8.35 6.22 6.56
C LEU A 26 -8.68 5.95 5.09
N GLU A 27 -9.80 6.50 4.63
CA GLU A 27 -10.22 6.44 3.23
C GLU A 27 -10.37 7.84 2.65
N TRP A 28 -9.91 8.03 1.40
CA TRP A 28 -10.14 9.27 0.68
C TRP A 28 -10.17 9.03 -0.83
N GLU A 29 -10.84 9.93 -1.56
CA GLU A 29 -10.90 9.87 -3.00
C GLU A 29 -9.57 10.30 -3.63
N ALA A 30 -9.04 9.43 -4.48
CA ALA A 30 -7.78 9.62 -5.15
C ALA A 30 -7.95 10.58 -6.34
N GLY A 31 -7.90 11.88 -6.05
CA GLY A 31 -7.88 12.92 -7.09
C GLY A 31 -6.57 12.94 -7.89
N ARG A 32 -6.38 13.98 -8.71
CA ARG A 32 -5.17 14.19 -9.54
C ARG A 32 -3.84 14.26 -8.76
N ALA A 33 -3.88 14.33 -7.43
CA ALA A 33 -2.72 14.46 -6.55
C ALA A 33 -2.52 13.23 -5.64
N MET A 34 -2.95 12.04 -6.06
CA MET A 34 -2.86 10.79 -5.29
C MET A 34 -1.50 10.60 -4.58
N ALA A 35 -0.38 10.72 -5.30
CA ALA A 35 0.97 10.54 -4.72
C ALA A 35 1.29 11.54 -3.60
N ARG A 36 0.93 12.82 -3.77
CA ARG A 36 1.15 13.86 -2.74
C ARG A 36 0.21 13.68 -1.55
N GLY A 37 -1.03 13.27 -1.83
CA GLY A 37 -2.01 12.95 -0.81
C GLY A 37 -1.54 11.78 0.06
N LEU A 38 -1.08 10.69 -0.54
CA LEU A 38 -0.71 9.47 0.17
C LEU A 38 0.30 9.71 1.31
N LEU A 39 1.42 10.36 1.01
CA LEU A 39 2.47 10.60 2.03
C LEU A 39 2.01 11.59 3.11
N ALA A 40 1.22 12.61 2.74
CA ALA A 40 0.67 13.55 3.70
C ALA A 40 -0.32 12.85 4.64
N GLN A 41 -1.25 12.05 4.08
CA GLN A 41 -2.21 11.28 4.85
C GLN A 41 -1.54 10.26 5.77
N LEU A 42 -0.52 9.54 5.29
CA LEU A 42 0.27 8.63 6.12
C LEU A 42 0.90 9.36 7.31
N ARG A 43 1.55 10.49 7.06
CA ARG A 43 2.15 11.30 8.12
C ARG A 43 1.11 11.74 9.14
N ASP A 44 -0.05 12.21 8.68
CA ASP A 44 -1.09 12.75 9.56
C ASP A 44 -1.75 11.63 10.41
N VAL A 45 -1.95 10.44 9.84
CA VAL A 45 -2.42 9.24 10.57
C VAL A 45 -1.40 8.78 11.61
N LEU A 46 -0.12 8.71 11.26
CA LEU A 46 0.93 8.35 12.21
C LEU A 46 1.04 9.38 13.34
N ALA A 47 0.99 10.67 13.01
CA ALA A 47 1.06 11.74 14.00
C ALA A 47 -0.11 11.70 15.00
N ALA A 48 -1.32 11.34 14.55
CA ALA A 48 -2.48 11.14 15.41
C ALA A 48 -2.27 10.01 16.45
N ARG A 49 -1.39 9.05 16.14
CA ARG A 49 -0.98 7.95 17.02
C ARG A 49 0.34 8.22 17.75
N GLN A 50 0.84 9.46 17.72
CA GLN A 50 2.15 9.84 18.26
C GLN A 50 3.32 9.02 17.68
N ALA A 51 3.15 8.52 16.46
CA ALA A 51 4.12 7.72 15.72
C ALA A 51 4.70 8.51 14.54
N THR A 52 5.79 7.98 14.00
CA THR A 52 6.50 8.47 12.82
C THR A 52 6.66 7.34 11.80
N ILE A 53 7.12 7.67 10.60
CA ILE A 53 7.40 6.64 9.59
C ILE A 53 8.46 5.63 10.04
N HIS A 54 9.30 5.98 11.01
CA HIS A 54 10.34 5.10 11.54
C HIS A 54 9.80 4.07 12.53
N ASP A 55 8.56 4.21 12.98
CA ASP A 55 7.89 3.24 13.87
C ASP A 55 7.17 2.13 13.08
N LEU A 56 7.18 2.23 11.74
CA LEU A 56 6.70 1.17 10.87
C LEU A 56 7.63 -0.05 11.00
N SER A 57 7.03 -1.21 11.20
CA SER A 57 7.70 -2.52 11.30
C SER A 57 7.42 -3.42 10.11
N GLY A 58 6.48 -3.05 9.24
CA GLY A 58 6.14 -3.80 8.02
C GLY A 58 5.07 -3.12 7.18
N ILE A 59 5.06 -3.42 5.89
CA ILE A 59 4.12 -2.84 4.92
C ILE A 59 3.41 -3.97 4.16
N GLY A 60 2.09 -4.03 4.23
CA GLY A 60 1.24 -4.87 3.40
C GLY A 60 0.60 -4.03 2.30
N VAL A 61 0.56 -4.55 1.07
CA VAL A 61 -0.12 -3.85 -0.03
C VAL A 61 -1.07 -4.76 -0.77
N TYR A 62 -2.21 -4.22 -1.18
CA TYR A 62 -3.05 -4.86 -2.18
C TYR A 62 -2.41 -4.65 -3.56
N ARG A 63 -1.92 -5.73 -4.16
CA ARG A 63 -1.17 -5.65 -5.43
C ARG A 63 -2.06 -5.72 -6.67
N GLY A 64 -3.34 -6.07 -6.53
CA GLY A 64 -4.31 -6.12 -7.61
C GLY A 64 -5.25 -7.33 -7.57
N PRO A 65 -6.14 -7.48 -8.57
CA PRO A 65 -6.31 -6.63 -9.76
C PRO A 65 -6.86 -5.23 -9.46
N GLY A 66 -6.59 -4.23 -10.31
CA GLY A 66 -7.09 -2.87 -10.09
C GLY A 66 -6.56 -1.79 -11.01
N SER A 67 -6.79 -0.54 -10.60
CA SER A 67 -6.41 0.70 -11.28
C SER A 67 -4.93 0.70 -11.67
N PHE A 68 -4.65 0.77 -12.97
CA PHE A 68 -3.28 0.80 -13.49
C PHE A 68 -2.45 1.93 -12.89
N THR A 69 -3.02 3.14 -12.88
CA THR A 69 -2.35 4.32 -12.31
C THR A 69 -2.25 4.24 -10.79
N GLY A 70 -3.34 3.81 -10.14
CA GLY A 70 -3.41 3.72 -8.67
C GLY A 70 -2.39 2.74 -8.12
N LEU A 71 -2.45 1.49 -8.58
CA LEU A 71 -1.53 0.43 -8.16
C LEU A 71 -0.07 0.81 -8.40
N ARG A 72 0.26 1.39 -9.57
CA ARG A 72 1.64 1.81 -9.85
C ARG A 72 2.13 2.87 -8.88
N ILE A 73 1.30 3.88 -8.59
CA ILE A 73 1.66 4.94 -7.65
C ILE A 73 1.80 4.36 -6.24
N GLY A 74 0.78 3.65 -5.76
CA GLY A 74 0.74 3.08 -4.42
C GLY A 74 1.89 2.11 -4.15
N LEU A 75 2.13 1.14 -5.04
CA LEU A 75 3.21 0.17 -4.89
C LEU A 75 4.59 0.82 -5.03
N THR A 76 4.75 1.82 -5.91
CA THR A 76 6.03 2.55 -5.98
C THR A 76 6.34 3.23 -4.65
N VAL A 77 5.35 3.93 -4.07
CA VAL A 77 5.55 4.60 -2.78
C VAL A 77 5.81 3.57 -1.67
N ALA A 78 5.01 2.52 -1.57
CA ALA A 78 5.19 1.47 -0.56
C ALA A 78 6.56 0.78 -0.66
N ASN A 79 6.99 0.37 -1.86
CA ASN A 79 8.30 -0.22 -2.09
C ASN A 79 9.42 0.75 -1.70
N SER A 80 9.32 2.03 -2.07
CA SER A 80 10.31 3.05 -1.70
C SER A 80 10.38 3.29 -0.19
N LEU A 81 9.25 3.30 0.51
CA LEU A 81 9.24 3.38 1.97
C LEU A 81 9.87 2.14 2.60
N ALA A 82 9.48 0.95 2.15
CA ALA A 82 9.99 -0.31 2.68
C ALA A 82 11.52 -0.39 2.56
N ASP A 83 12.05 -0.06 1.38
CA ASP A 83 13.49 -0.03 1.10
C ASP A 83 14.20 1.04 1.96
N SER A 84 13.67 2.27 2.00
CA SER A 84 14.29 3.38 2.75
C SER A 84 14.31 3.14 4.26
N LEU A 85 13.31 2.45 4.79
CA LEU A 85 13.17 2.13 6.21
C LEU A 85 13.77 0.75 6.57
N SER A 86 14.18 -0.03 5.57
CA SER A 86 14.65 -1.41 5.74
C SER A 86 13.63 -2.31 6.47
N VAL A 87 12.35 -2.16 6.14
CA VAL A 87 11.23 -2.94 6.71
C VAL A 87 10.68 -3.94 5.69
N PRO A 88 10.14 -5.09 6.13
CA PRO A 88 9.52 -6.06 5.23
C PRO A 88 8.32 -5.47 4.49
N ILE A 89 8.13 -5.91 3.24
CA ILE A 89 6.95 -5.59 2.43
C ILE A 89 6.37 -6.86 1.83
N VAL A 90 5.06 -7.01 1.86
CA VAL A 90 4.33 -8.14 1.27
C VAL A 90 3.17 -7.66 0.40
N GLY A 91 2.99 -8.31 -0.74
CA GLY A 91 1.93 -8.03 -1.69
C GLY A 91 0.89 -9.15 -1.75
N GLU A 92 -0.37 -8.80 -1.49
CA GLU A 92 -1.49 -9.75 -1.49
C GLU A 92 -2.60 -9.33 -2.46
N THR A 93 -3.42 -10.30 -2.85
CA THR A 93 -4.61 -10.12 -3.70
C THR A 93 -5.83 -10.70 -2.98
N GLY A 94 -7.04 -10.66 -3.55
CA GLY A 94 -8.25 -11.26 -2.95
C GLY A 94 -8.87 -10.47 -1.78
N ASP A 95 -9.99 -10.96 -1.24
CA ASP A 95 -10.82 -10.22 -0.27
C ASP A 95 -10.19 -10.16 1.13
N ASP A 96 -9.49 -11.22 1.53
CA ASP A 96 -8.82 -11.40 2.82
C ASP A 96 -7.33 -11.01 2.80
N TRP A 97 -6.94 -10.19 1.82
CA TRP A 97 -5.55 -9.78 1.60
C TRP A 97 -4.92 -9.11 2.83
N GLN A 98 -5.68 -8.33 3.61
CA GLN A 98 -5.17 -7.64 4.80
C GLN A 98 -4.74 -8.64 5.86
N GLN A 99 -5.57 -9.67 6.10
CA GLN A 99 -5.28 -10.71 7.07
C GLN A 99 -4.06 -11.54 6.63
N ARG A 100 -3.99 -11.92 5.35
CA ARG A 100 -2.82 -12.63 4.82
C ARG A 100 -1.54 -11.80 4.90
N ALA A 101 -1.61 -10.52 4.52
CA ALA A 101 -0.47 -9.63 4.55
C ALA A 101 0.07 -9.51 5.98
N ARG A 102 -0.81 -9.33 6.95
CA ARG A 102 -0.44 -9.31 8.37
C ARG A 102 0.21 -10.63 8.80
N GLN A 103 -0.43 -11.77 8.52
CA GLN A 103 0.12 -13.09 8.89
C GLN A 103 1.53 -13.33 8.32
N ARG A 104 1.76 -12.90 7.07
CA ARG A 104 3.07 -13.01 6.41
C ARG A 104 4.10 -12.10 7.08
N LEU A 105 3.74 -10.85 7.39
CA LEU A 105 4.62 -9.93 8.12
C LEU A 105 4.96 -10.47 9.52
N ASP A 106 3.97 -10.99 10.24
CA ASP A 106 4.15 -11.60 11.56
C ASP A 106 5.05 -12.86 11.49
N ALA A 107 4.99 -13.60 10.39
CA ALA A 107 5.88 -14.74 10.11
C ALA A 107 7.30 -14.34 9.67
N GLY A 108 7.55 -13.05 9.42
CA GLY A 108 8.84 -12.53 8.97
C GLY A 108 9.08 -12.61 7.45
N ASP A 109 8.03 -12.80 6.65
CA ASP A 109 8.12 -12.83 5.19
C ASP A 109 8.37 -11.43 4.61
N SER A 110 9.03 -11.39 3.45
CA SER A 110 9.18 -10.17 2.66
C SER A 110 9.37 -10.50 1.18
N ASP A 111 8.57 -9.86 0.33
CA ASP A 111 8.69 -9.96 -1.13
C ASP A 111 9.84 -9.10 -1.68
N ARG A 112 10.43 -8.23 -0.84
CA ARG A 112 11.44 -7.19 -1.15
C ARG A 112 10.96 -6.10 -2.12
N ILE A 113 10.23 -6.49 -3.16
CA ILE A 113 9.57 -5.60 -4.11
C ILE A 113 8.24 -6.21 -4.54
N VAL A 114 7.17 -5.44 -4.42
CA VAL A 114 5.83 -5.84 -4.86
C VAL A 114 5.54 -5.23 -6.22
N LEU A 115 5.14 -6.08 -7.17
CA LEU A 115 4.75 -5.66 -8.52
C LEU A 115 3.22 -5.70 -8.70
N PRO A 116 2.64 -4.72 -9.41
CA PRO A 116 1.20 -4.67 -9.61
C PRO A 116 0.70 -5.79 -10.51
N GLU A 117 -0.49 -6.29 -10.19
CA GLU A 117 -1.29 -7.18 -11.02
C GLU A 117 -2.46 -6.38 -11.58
N TYR A 118 -2.51 -6.18 -12.90
CA TYR A 118 -3.56 -5.34 -13.50
C TYR A 118 -4.83 -6.11 -13.89
N GLY A 119 -4.78 -7.45 -13.88
CA GLY A 119 -5.94 -8.29 -14.21
C GLY A 119 -6.34 -8.33 -15.68
N GLY A 120 -5.52 -7.79 -16.60
CA GLY A 120 -5.81 -7.80 -18.04
C GLY A 120 -4.59 -7.49 -18.90
N GLU A 121 -4.73 -7.71 -20.22
CA GLU A 121 -3.67 -7.38 -21.18
C GLU A 121 -3.48 -5.86 -21.31
N ALA A 122 -2.27 -5.47 -21.73
CA ALA A 122 -1.96 -4.07 -21.98
C ALA A 122 -2.81 -3.52 -23.15
N ASN A 123 -3.59 -2.48 -22.87
CA ASN A 123 -4.31 -1.73 -23.91
C ASN A 123 -3.34 -0.82 -24.68
N ILE A 124 -2.63 -1.39 -25.66
CA ILE A 124 -1.65 -0.67 -26.48
C ILE A 124 -2.37 -0.01 -27.67
N THR A 125 -2.39 1.31 -27.71
CA THR A 125 -2.86 2.06 -28.88
C THR A 125 -1.95 1.77 -30.07
N ARG A 126 -2.52 1.27 -31.17
CA ARG A 126 -1.75 0.98 -32.38
C ARG A 126 -1.15 2.27 -32.95
N PRO A 127 0.09 2.26 -33.47
CA PRO A 127 0.68 3.41 -34.14
C PRO A 127 -0.23 3.87 -35.29
N ARG A 128 -0.52 5.17 -35.38
CA ARG A 128 -1.17 5.74 -36.57
C ARG A 128 -0.15 5.68 -37.71
N LYS A 129 -0.52 4.98 -38.80
CA LYS A 129 0.21 5.00 -40.08
C LYS A 129 0.18 6.40 -40.69
#